data_AF-I0JJZ4-F1
#
_entry.id   AF-I0JJZ4-F1
#
_cell.length_a   1.000
_cell.length_b   1.000
_cell.length_c   1.000
_cell.angle_alpha   90.00
_cell.angle_beta   90.00
_cell.angle_gamma   90.00
#
_symmetry.space_group_name_H-M   'P 1'
#
loop_
_entity.id
_entity.type
_entity.pdbx_description
1 polymer ?
#
loop_
_entity_poly.entity_id
_entity_poly.type
_entity_poly.pdbx_seq_one_letter_code
_entity_poly.pdbx_strand_id
1 'polypeptide(L)'
;MGFLRKLLGNRDKIEDSSNKGQDQQPKQPSSKKLSENVEYLLNEFKRTDDLKIRAMNNGQAVLMYFEPLVDQEKIQQNIFTPLEMGHVEHISEIPNARSSENLEEMIPTLLRGHAIYMENGCSTITRFNVTSVFNRNVEEPQNEKIVRGSHDGFIENLMINLNLVRKKVEHRDLVVKYFKVGKKTNTNIAIVYMDGIADPEIIQKMEKRIKSISVDMIQSPGYLEEFIEDNPYSPFPQMLNTERPDRVVANIMEGRIALMAEGSPTALIAPSTFFMFYQASDDYNARWYTGTFVRLVRLASFIIAIGMPAFYIAIISFHYEVLPDELLLPVKSSINEIAYPPLLEALIMVVIIELIRESGIRLPSPVGQTIGIVGGLVIGDAVVRAGLVSNLMVIVVALTAIASYVVPSNELSTTLRLMTFPLIFLAGTFGFVGIVFGFLFLTIHLTRLESFGVPYFAPVAPLNISDLKDTFVRLPLFMMKKRPKDAHPLQEKAMGESREWVQHEQDNTEN
;
A
#
# COMPACT_ATOMS: atom_id res chain seq x y z
N MET A 1 -43.01 -23.06 -22.35
CA MET A 1 -43.10 -23.79 -21.06
C MET A 1 -42.31 -25.10 -21.13
N GLY A 2 -41.04 -25.11 -20.77
CA GLY A 2 -40.22 -26.34 -20.80
C GLY A 2 -38.81 -26.16 -20.27
N PHE A 3 -38.30 -24.92 -20.29
CA PHE A 3 -36.97 -24.59 -19.78
C PHE A 3 -36.98 -24.19 -18.29
N LEU A 4 -38.06 -23.54 -17.83
CA LEU A 4 -38.24 -23.12 -16.43
C LEU A 4 -38.55 -24.26 -15.44
N ARG A 5 -38.94 -25.45 -15.94
CA ARG A 5 -39.30 -26.59 -15.08
C ARG A 5 -38.10 -27.48 -14.72
N LYS A 6 -36.93 -27.22 -15.30
CA LYS A 6 -35.68 -27.97 -15.04
C LYS A 6 -34.79 -27.31 -13.96
N LEU A 7 -35.12 -26.08 -13.56
CA LEU A 7 -34.47 -25.34 -12.48
C LEU A 7 -35.21 -25.48 -11.13
N LEU A 8 -36.44 -26.00 -11.15
CA LEU A 8 -37.30 -26.19 -9.99
C LEU A 8 -37.71 -27.66 -9.92
N GLY A 9 -36.84 -28.50 -9.36
CA GLY A 9 -37.09 -29.94 -9.32
C GLY A 9 -36.02 -30.75 -8.60
N ASN A 10 -35.83 -30.50 -7.30
CA ASN A 10 -35.60 -31.52 -6.29
C ASN A 10 -35.71 -30.87 -4.90
N ARG A 11 -36.95 -30.78 -4.41
CA ARG A 11 -37.25 -30.57 -3.00
C ARG A 11 -37.32 -31.96 -2.36
N ASP A 12 -36.20 -32.43 -1.82
CA ASP A 12 -36.21 -33.45 -0.79
C ASP A 12 -35.76 -32.82 0.53
N LYS A 13 -36.74 -32.73 1.44
CA LYS A 13 -36.65 -32.55 2.90
C LYS A 13 -35.41 -31.86 3.45
N ILE A 14 -35.52 -30.54 3.64
CA ILE A 14 -34.75 -29.82 4.65
C ILE A 14 -35.41 -30.14 5.99
N GLU A 15 -34.86 -31.11 6.72
CA GLU A 15 -35.09 -31.23 8.15
C GLU A 15 -34.54 -29.98 8.85
N ASP A 16 -35.30 -29.52 9.84
CA ASP A 16 -35.02 -28.42 10.75
C ASP A 16 -33.55 -28.36 11.19
N SER A 17 -32.74 -27.55 10.51
CA SER A 17 -31.38 -27.19 10.91
C SER A 17 -31.39 -25.86 11.67
N SER A 18 -32.28 -25.74 12.64
CA SER A 18 -32.40 -24.60 13.55
C SER A 18 -31.78 -24.90 14.92
N ASN A 19 -30.64 -25.61 14.99
CA ASN A 19 -29.77 -25.62 16.20
C ASN A 19 -28.40 -26.33 16.06
N LYS A 20 -27.62 -26.07 15.01
CA LYS A 20 -26.21 -26.52 14.94
C LYS A 20 -25.32 -25.45 14.31
N GLY A 21 -24.54 -24.77 15.13
CA GLY A 21 -23.57 -23.77 14.68
C GLY A 21 -22.97 -22.87 15.76
N GLN A 22 -22.87 -23.34 17.01
CA GLN A 22 -21.73 -22.93 17.83
C GLN A 22 -20.60 -23.86 17.41
N ASP A 23 -19.78 -23.40 16.45
CA ASP A 23 -18.58 -24.12 16.04
C ASP A 23 -17.72 -24.38 17.27
N GLN A 24 -17.68 -25.65 17.68
CA GLN A 24 -16.70 -26.14 18.64
C GLN A 24 -15.34 -25.92 17.99
N GLN A 25 -14.60 -24.91 18.46
CA GLN A 25 -13.18 -24.79 18.14
C GLN A 25 -12.54 -26.18 18.31
N PRO A 26 -11.72 -26.65 17.36
CA PRO A 26 -11.04 -27.93 17.52
C PRO A 26 -10.33 -27.93 18.88
N LYS A 27 -10.60 -28.93 19.72
CA LYS A 27 -9.95 -29.04 21.02
C LYS A 27 -8.64 -29.78 20.81
N GLN A 28 -7.54 -29.04 20.69
CA GLN A 28 -6.21 -29.63 20.75
C GLN A 28 -5.70 -29.54 22.19
N PRO A 29 -5.76 -30.64 22.97
CA PRO A 29 -5.28 -30.63 24.34
C PRO A 29 -3.76 -30.41 24.36
N SER A 30 -3.29 -29.71 25.38
CA SER A 30 -1.87 -29.55 25.65
C SER A 30 -1.24 -30.89 26.07
N SER A 31 -0.04 -31.14 25.56
CA SER A 31 0.80 -32.25 26.00
C SER A 31 1.52 -31.89 27.31
N LYS A 32 1.91 -32.90 28.08
CA LYS A 32 2.80 -32.72 29.25
C LYS A 32 4.24 -32.40 28.85
N LYS A 33 4.62 -32.68 27.60
CA LYS A 33 5.95 -32.35 27.10
C LYS A 33 5.95 -30.95 26.52
N LEU A 34 6.82 -30.11 27.07
CA LEU A 34 6.94 -28.72 26.66
C LEU A 34 7.30 -28.57 25.17
N SER A 35 8.18 -29.43 24.66
CA SER A 35 8.65 -29.37 23.26
C SER A 35 7.53 -29.59 22.26
N GLU A 36 6.59 -30.51 22.53
CA GLU A 36 5.46 -30.81 21.65
C GLU A 36 4.51 -29.60 21.55
N ASN A 37 4.24 -28.93 22.67
CA ASN A 37 3.37 -27.74 22.71
C ASN A 37 4.00 -26.54 21.97
N VAL A 38 5.31 -26.32 22.19
CA VAL A 38 6.04 -25.23 21.53
C VAL A 38 6.12 -25.47 20.04
N GLU A 39 6.41 -26.69 19.60
CA GLU A 39 6.48 -27.05 18.18
C GLU A 39 5.11 -26.91 17.50
N TYR A 40 4.02 -27.30 18.18
CA TYR A 40 2.67 -27.08 17.68
C TYR A 40 2.40 -25.61 17.40
N LEU A 41 2.60 -24.73 18.39
CA LEU A 41 2.35 -23.29 18.23
C LEU A 41 3.27 -22.66 17.16
N LEU A 42 4.55 -23.07 17.11
CA LEU A 42 5.47 -22.62 16.07
C LEU A 42 4.99 -22.96 14.66
N ASN A 43 4.45 -24.17 14.47
CA ASN A 43 3.94 -24.60 13.17
C ASN A 43 2.62 -23.88 12.82
N GLU A 44 1.74 -23.65 13.80
CA GLU A 44 0.48 -22.89 13.62
C GLU A 44 0.73 -21.43 13.21
N PHE A 45 1.77 -20.80 13.75
CA PHE A 45 2.19 -19.43 13.39
C PHE A 45 3.22 -19.39 12.25
N LYS A 46 3.32 -20.46 11.46
CA LYS A 46 4.20 -20.57 10.28
C LYS A 46 5.66 -20.18 10.55
N ARG A 47 6.13 -20.38 11.79
CA ARG A 47 7.48 -20.02 12.26
C ARG A 47 7.85 -18.56 11.98
N THR A 48 6.89 -17.65 12.16
CA THR A 48 7.11 -16.20 12.09
C THR A 48 8.16 -15.72 13.08
N ASP A 49 9.03 -14.78 12.68
CA ASP A 49 10.20 -14.35 13.47
C ASP A 49 9.83 -13.38 14.61
N ASP A 50 8.64 -12.77 14.54
CA ASP A 50 8.11 -11.85 15.53
C ASP A 50 7.44 -12.56 16.73
N LEU A 51 7.30 -13.90 16.68
CA LEU A 51 6.94 -14.73 17.82
C LEU A 51 8.20 -15.07 18.64
N LYS A 52 8.37 -14.44 19.79
CA LYS A 52 9.51 -14.68 20.69
C LYS A 52 9.23 -15.84 21.63
N ILE A 53 10.26 -16.64 21.84
CA ILE A 53 10.31 -17.74 22.79
C ILE A 53 11.46 -17.47 23.75
N ARG A 54 11.14 -17.33 25.04
CA ARG A 54 12.13 -17.14 26.11
C ARG A 54 12.12 -18.33 27.04
N ALA A 55 13.24 -19.05 27.09
CA ALA A 55 13.43 -20.17 28.01
C ALA A 55 13.64 -19.65 29.45
N MET A 56 13.03 -20.33 30.41
CA MET A 56 13.07 -20.04 31.84
C MET A 56 13.39 -21.33 32.62
N ASN A 57 13.79 -21.21 33.89
CA ASN A 57 14.11 -22.34 34.78
C ASN A 57 15.06 -23.37 34.14
N ASN A 58 16.19 -22.91 33.59
CA ASN A 58 17.16 -23.74 32.87
C ASN A 58 16.56 -24.56 31.70
N GLY A 59 15.51 -24.05 31.05
CA GLY A 59 14.84 -24.69 29.92
C GLY A 59 13.66 -25.59 30.31
N GLN A 60 13.28 -25.64 31.59
CA GLN A 60 12.09 -26.38 32.04
C GLN A 60 10.79 -25.61 31.81
N ALA A 61 10.85 -24.32 31.51
CA ALA A 61 9.68 -23.52 31.15
C ALA A 61 9.96 -22.57 29.99
N VAL A 62 8.89 -22.13 29.32
CA VAL A 62 8.95 -21.22 28.17
C VAL A 62 7.88 -20.15 28.31
N LEU A 63 8.29 -18.90 28.11
CA LEU A 63 7.40 -17.76 27.88
C LEU A 63 7.38 -17.44 26.37
N MET A 64 6.20 -17.43 25.78
CA MET A 64 5.96 -17.16 24.36
C MET A 64 5.07 -15.91 24.19
N TYR A 65 5.45 -15.00 23.30
CA TYR A 65 4.69 -13.80 23.01
C TYR A 65 5.08 -13.18 21.66
N PHE A 66 4.16 -12.43 21.04
CA PHE A 66 4.48 -11.60 19.89
C PHE A 66 5.18 -10.32 20.33
N GLU A 67 6.43 -10.14 19.92
CA GLU A 67 7.25 -8.98 20.28
C GLU A 67 6.56 -7.63 19.95
N PRO A 68 5.94 -7.44 18.77
CA PRO A 68 5.26 -6.18 18.47
C PRO A 68 3.99 -5.93 19.27
N LEU A 69 3.35 -6.97 19.83
CA LEU A 69 2.02 -6.86 20.46
C LEU A 69 2.07 -6.72 21.98
N VAL A 70 3.25 -6.84 22.59
CA VAL A 70 3.43 -6.92 24.03
C VAL A 70 4.28 -5.77 24.55
N ASP A 71 3.90 -5.27 25.73
CA ASP A 71 4.68 -4.30 26.50
C ASP A 71 5.74 -5.01 27.33
N GLN A 72 7.02 -4.78 27.01
CA GLN A 72 8.13 -5.41 27.72
C GLN A 72 8.21 -4.99 29.19
N GLU A 73 7.79 -3.78 29.54
CA GLU A 73 7.75 -3.34 30.95
C GLU A 73 6.69 -4.11 31.72
N LYS A 74 5.52 -4.36 31.11
CA LYS A 74 4.48 -5.21 31.72
C LYS A 74 4.93 -6.65 31.88
N ILE A 75 5.69 -7.21 30.93
CA ILE A 75 6.29 -8.53 31.12
C ILE A 75 7.22 -8.51 32.35
N GLN A 76 8.11 -7.52 32.44
CA GLN A 76 9.05 -7.42 33.55
C GLN A 76 8.34 -7.30 34.90
N GLN A 77 7.39 -6.36 35.02
CA GLN A 77 6.69 -6.07 36.26
C GLN A 77 5.69 -7.15 36.67
N ASN A 78 4.95 -7.73 35.72
CA ASN A 78 3.87 -8.66 36.03
C ASN A 78 4.34 -10.12 36.08
N ILE A 79 5.42 -10.48 35.37
CA ILE A 79 5.88 -11.87 35.27
C ILE A 79 7.21 -12.07 35.98
N PHE A 80 8.26 -11.32 35.60
CA PHE A 80 9.61 -11.57 36.13
C PHE A 80 9.79 -11.11 37.58
N THR A 81 9.37 -9.89 37.92
CA THR A 81 9.54 -9.36 39.29
C THR A 81 8.89 -10.25 40.37
N PRO A 82 7.64 -10.73 40.22
CA PRO A 82 7.03 -11.61 41.22
C PRO A 82 7.74 -12.97 41.36
N LEU A 83 8.27 -13.51 40.26
CA LEU A 83 9.01 -14.77 40.25
C LEU A 83 10.38 -14.65 40.94
N GLU A 84 11.12 -13.58 40.66
CA GLU A 84 12.47 -13.36 41.22
C GLU A 84 12.44 -13.00 42.71
N MET A 85 11.41 -12.27 43.14
CA MET A 85 11.25 -11.88 44.55
C MET A 85 10.70 -13.02 45.44
N GLY A 86 10.37 -14.18 44.86
CA GLY A 86 9.79 -15.31 45.60
C GLY A 86 8.42 -14.99 46.21
N HIS A 87 7.71 -14.01 45.67
CA HIS A 87 6.38 -13.60 46.15
C HIS A 87 5.29 -14.59 45.78
N VAL A 88 5.61 -15.56 44.91
CA VAL A 88 4.67 -16.53 44.38
C VAL A 88 5.38 -17.86 44.18
N GLU A 89 4.84 -18.95 44.75
CA GLU A 89 5.38 -20.31 44.56
C GLU A 89 4.95 -20.89 43.21
N HIS A 90 3.77 -20.48 42.71
CA HIS A 90 3.22 -20.91 41.43
C HIS A 90 2.88 -19.73 40.52
N ILE A 91 3.26 -19.83 39.25
CA ILE A 91 2.99 -18.81 38.22
C ILE A 91 1.49 -18.47 38.05
N SER A 92 0.61 -19.38 38.45
CA SER A 92 -0.85 -19.25 38.40
C SER A 92 -1.42 -18.29 39.46
N GLU A 93 -0.66 -17.97 40.49
CA GLU A 93 -1.07 -17.06 41.58
C GLU A 93 -0.78 -15.59 41.24
N ILE A 94 -0.06 -15.33 40.14
CA ILE A 94 0.19 -13.97 39.65
C ILE A 94 -1.15 -13.31 39.28
N PRO A 95 -1.39 -12.05 39.69
CA PRO A 95 -2.59 -11.30 39.30
C PRO A 95 -2.79 -11.25 37.77
N ASN A 96 -4.02 -11.51 37.30
CA ASN A 96 -4.39 -11.63 35.89
C ASN A 96 -3.88 -12.87 35.13
N ALA A 97 -3.25 -13.82 35.82
CA ALA A 97 -2.99 -15.15 35.26
C ALA A 97 -4.31 -15.88 35.01
N ARG A 98 -4.44 -16.52 33.84
CA ARG A 98 -5.52 -17.48 33.58
C ARG A 98 -4.95 -18.75 33.00
N SER A 99 -5.49 -19.87 33.43
CA SER A 99 -5.02 -21.20 33.02
C SER A 99 -5.95 -21.84 32.01
N SER A 100 -5.40 -22.55 31.03
CA SER A 100 -6.14 -23.41 30.10
C SER A 100 -5.30 -24.65 29.75
N GLU A 101 -5.95 -25.74 29.36
CA GLU A 101 -5.31 -26.97 28.87
C GLU A 101 -5.48 -27.12 27.34
N ASN A 102 -5.97 -26.09 26.65
CA ASN A 102 -6.28 -26.15 25.22
C ASN A 102 -5.36 -25.21 24.43
N LEU A 103 -4.58 -25.77 23.51
CA LEU A 103 -3.65 -25.02 22.66
C LEU A 103 -4.40 -24.12 21.65
N GLU A 104 -5.58 -24.50 21.19
CA GLU A 104 -6.35 -23.69 20.24
C GLU A 104 -6.91 -22.41 20.89
N GLU A 105 -7.15 -22.40 22.20
CA GLU A 105 -7.52 -21.18 22.94
C GLU A 105 -6.34 -20.20 23.07
N MET A 106 -5.12 -20.73 23.00
CA MET A 106 -3.90 -19.95 23.13
C MET A 106 -3.56 -19.15 21.87
N ILE A 107 -3.99 -19.63 20.70
CA ILE A 107 -3.77 -18.95 19.41
C ILE A 107 -4.36 -17.54 19.37
N PRO A 108 -5.68 -17.33 19.55
CA PRO A 108 -6.27 -15.99 19.56
C PRO A 108 -5.77 -15.16 20.75
N THR A 109 -5.39 -15.81 21.85
CA THR A 109 -4.79 -15.15 23.02
C THR A 109 -3.46 -14.48 22.67
N LEU A 110 -2.54 -15.19 22.00
CA LEU A 110 -1.28 -14.64 21.51
C LEU A 110 -1.50 -13.52 20.50
N LEU A 111 -2.41 -13.72 19.54
CA LEU A 111 -2.73 -12.72 18.52
C LEU A 111 -3.30 -11.41 19.10
N ARG A 112 -3.85 -11.45 20.32
CA ARG A 112 -4.31 -10.26 21.08
C ARG A 112 -3.23 -9.62 21.96
N GLY A 113 -1.97 -10.05 21.82
CA GLY A 113 -0.85 -9.51 22.60
C GLY A 113 -0.81 -9.98 24.06
N HIS A 114 -1.31 -11.18 24.34
CA HIS A 114 -1.02 -11.81 25.63
C HIS A 114 0.30 -12.59 25.55
N ALA A 115 0.95 -12.78 26.69
CA ALA A 115 2.07 -13.71 26.81
C ALA A 115 1.58 -15.04 27.39
N ILE A 116 2.21 -16.13 27.00
CA ILE A 116 1.85 -17.48 27.40
C ILE A 116 3.04 -18.18 28.02
N TYR A 117 2.84 -18.75 29.19
CA TYR A 117 3.82 -19.52 29.94
C TYR A 117 3.43 -21.00 29.94
N MET A 118 4.41 -21.85 29.65
CA MET A 118 4.28 -23.30 29.65
C MET A 118 5.45 -23.92 30.41
N GLU A 119 5.18 -24.97 31.19
CA GLU A 119 6.18 -25.67 32.00
C GLU A 119 6.21 -27.16 31.66
N ASN A 120 7.41 -27.74 31.65
CA ASN A 120 7.61 -29.14 31.32
C ASN A 120 7.07 -30.05 32.43
N GLY A 121 6.27 -31.04 32.05
CA GLY A 121 5.58 -31.94 32.98
C GLY A 121 4.16 -31.47 33.35
N CYS A 122 3.78 -30.24 33.00
CA CYS A 122 2.45 -29.68 33.26
C CYS A 122 1.66 -29.56 31.95
N SER A 123 0.39 -30.00 31.95
CA SER A 123 -0.55 -29.73 30.84
C SER A 123 -1.10 -28.31 30.92
N THR A 124 -1.06 -27.67 32.07
CA THR A 124 -1.67 -26.35 32.23
C THR A 124 -0.80 -25.27 31.58
N ILE A 125 -1.43 -24.47 30.73
CA ILE A 125 -0.85 -23.31 30.06
C ILE A 125 -1.39 -22.05 30.74
N THR A 126 -0.50 -21.15 31.16
CA THR A 126 -0.89 -19.90 31.84
C THR A 126 -0.73 -18.72 30.90
N ARG A 127 -1.78 -17.91 30.73
CA ARG A 127 -1.74 -16.67 29.94
C ARG A 127 -1.71 -15.43 30.83
N PHE A 128 -1.00 -14.42 30.37
CA PHE A 128 -0.84 -13.10 31.00
C PHE A 128 -1.28 -12.00 30.05
N ASN A 129 -2.11 -11.09 30.54
CA ASN A 129 -2.41 -9.88 29.79
C ASN A 129 -1.25 -8.88 29.94
N VAL A 130 -0.47 -8.75 28.88
CA VAL A 130 0.67 -7.83 28.78
C VAL A 130 0.59 -7.01 27.50
N THR A 131 -0.62 -6.86 26.93
CA THR A 131 -0.82 -6.21 25.64
C THR A 131 -0.22 -4.80 25.62
N SER A 132 0.52 -4.52 24.55
CA SER A 132 1.12 -3.21 24.28
C SER A 132 0.05 -2.12 24.19
N VAL A 133 0.27 -1.03 24.91
CA VAL A 133 -0.46 0.22 24.72
C VAL A 133 0.60 1.24 24.32
N PHE A 134 0.82 1.40 23.02
CA PHE A 134 1.75 2.41 22.53
C PHE A 134 1.15 3.79 22.80
N ASN A 135 1.72 4.52 23.77
CA ASN A 135 1.30 5.87 24.16
C ASN A 135 1.84 6.97 23.22
N ARG A 136 2.70 6.61 22.26
CA ARG A 136 3.20 7.56 21.26
C ARG A 136 2.12 7.71 20.20
N ASN A 137 1.56 8.92 20.09
CA ASN A 137 0.52 9.23 19.12
C ASN A 137 1.05 8.90 17.72
N VAL A 138 0.47 7.88 17.10
CA VAL A 138 0.57 7.71 15.66
C VAL A 138 -0.04 8.96 15.04
N GLU A 139 0.74 9.65 14.21
CA GLU A 139 0.27 10.86 13.53
C GLU A 139 -0.38 10.51 12.19
N GLU A 140 -1.18 11.44 11.68
CA GLU A 140 -1.76 11.30 10.35
C GLU A 140 -0.66 11.36 9.28
N PRO A 141 -0.68 10.45 8.30
CA PRO A 141 0.20 10.49 7.13
C PRO A 141 0.22 11.88 6.50
N GLN A 142 1.40 12.48 6.36
CA GLN A 142 1.51 13.82 5.79
C GLN A 142 1.30 13.81 4.28
N ASN A 143 1.76 12.74 3.61
CA ASN A 143 1.71 12.60 2.17
C ASN A 143 0.44 11.87 1.67
N GLU A 144 -0.26 11.13 2.53
CA GLU A 144 -1.46 10.36 2.18
C GLU A 144 -2.66 10.66 3.10
N LYS A 145 -2.99 11.95 3.23
CA LYS A 145 -4.16 12.41 3.96
C LYS A 145 -5.45 11.95 3.30
N ILE A 146 -6.44 11.61 4.12
CA ILE A 146 -7.74 11.13 3.63
C ILE A 146 -8.89 11.82 4.36
N VAL A 147 -10.03 11.92 3.70
CA VAL A 147 -11.23 12.52 4.31
C VAL A 147 -11.95 11.50 5.20
N ARG A 148 -11.95 10.23 4.79
CA ARG A 148 -12.70 9.18 5.50
C ARG A 148 -11.87 7.91 5.59
N GLY A 149 -11.58 7.46 6.81
CA GLY A 149 -10.89 6.19 7.08
C GLY A 149 -10.02 6.28 8.33
N SER A 150 -9.08 5.33 8.46
CA SER A 150 -8.07 5.36 9.53
C SER A 150 -7.12 6.54 9.31
N HIS A 151 -6.76 7.28 10.36
CA HIS A 151 -5.75 8.33 10.27
C HIS A 151 -4.40 7.84 10.81
N ASP A 152 -4.23 6.53 10.96
CA ASP A 152 -2.99 5.97 11.47
C ASP A 152 -1.93 6.03 10.35
N GLY A 153 -0.78 6.66 10.61
CA GLY A 153 0.42 6.58 9.79
C GLY A 153 1.49 5.66 10.38
N PHE A 154 2.43 5.22 9.57
CA PHE A 154 3.66 4.63 10.08
C PHE A 154 4.58 5.70 10.66
N ILE A 155 5.47 5.28 11.55
CA ILE A 155 6.51 6.11 12.17
C ILE A 155 7.87 5.45 11.99
N GLU A 156 8.96 6.03 12.47
CA GLU A 156 10.31 5.51 12.22
C GLU A 156 10.62 4.18 12.92
N ASN A 157 9.81 3.75 13.90
CA ASN A 157 10.07 2.55 14.68
C ASN A 157 9.41 1.31 14.05
N LEU A 158 10.22 0.31 13.67
CA LEU A 158 9.75 -0.91 13.00
C LEU A 158 8.78 -1.70 13.87
N MET A 159 9.05 -1.80 15.17
CA MET A 159 8.23 -2.57 16.11
C MET A 159 6.82 -1.98 16.26
N ILE A 160 6.71 -0.65 16.33
CA ILE A 160 5.42 0.04 16.35
C ILE A 160 4.68 -0.13 15.02
N ASN A 161 5.39 -0.04 13.89
CA ASN A 161 4.77 -0.25 12.58
C ASN A 161 4.23 -1.67 12.41
N LEU A 162 4.98 -2.68 12.87
CA LEU A 162 4.52 -4.08 12.88
C LEU A 162 3.33 -4.29 13.83
N ASN A 163 3.29 -3.59 14.97
CA ASN A 163 2.11 -3.58 15.84
C ASN A 163 0.87 -3.08 15.11
N LEU A 164 0.98 -2.00 14.33
CA LEU A 164 -0.16 -1.45 13.58
C LEU A 164 -0.70 -2.44 12.55
N VAL A 165 0.18 -3.19 11.87
CA VAL A 165 -0.24 -4.23 10.93
C VAL A 165 -0.89 -5.41 11.67
N ARG A 166 -0.24 -5.95 12.72
CA ARG A 166 -0.75 -7.09 13.52
C ARG A 166 -2.08 -6.77 14.22
N LYS A 167 -2.31 -5.53 14.66
CA LYS A 167 -3.61 -5.11 15.23
C LYS A 167 -4.74 -5.11 14.22
N LYS A 168 -4.44 -4.82 12.95
CA LYS A 168 -5.44 -4.82 11.87
C LYS A 168 -5.66 -6.23 11.30
N VAL A 169 -4.69 -7.14 11.45
CA VAL A 169 -4.77 -8.54 10.98
C VAL A 169 -4.49 -9.51 12.14
N GLU A 170 -5.55 -9.86 12.87
CA GLU A 170 -5.53 -10.86 13.95
C GLU A 170 -5.63 -12.29 13.35
N HIS A 171 -4.59 -12.73 12.65
CA HIS A 171 -4.56 -14.04 11.99
C HIS A 171 -3.22 -14.78 12.13
N ARG A 172 -3.27 -16.12 12.26
CA ARG A 172 -2.10 -16.99 12.44
C ARG A 172 -1.19 -17.04 11.21
N ASP A 173 -1.76 -16.87 10.02
CA ASP A 173 -1.05 -16.92 8.74
C ASP A 173 -0.34 -15.60 8.38
N LEU A 174 -0.48 -14.53 9.18
CA LEU A 174 0.34 -13.34 8.97
C LEU A 174 1.78 -13.65 9.43
N VAL A 175 2.72 -13.59 8.49
CA VAL A 175 4.13 -13.91 8.71
C VAL A 175 4.98 -12.66 8.62
N VAL A 176 5.90 -12.53 9.58
CA VAL A 176 6.94 -11.51 9.63
C VAL A 176 8.29 -12.21 9.60
N LYS A 177 9.16 -11.82 8.66
CA LYS A 177 10.55 -12.30 8.59
C LYS A 177 11.53 -11.17 8.82
N TYR A 178 12.44 -11.33 9.78
CA TYR A 178 13.42 -10.31 10.12
C TYR A 178 14.73 -10.50 9.36
N PHE A 179 15.27 -9.39 8.88
CA PHE A 179 16.57 -9.31 8.22
C PHE A 179 17.40 -8.20 8.84
N LYS A 180 18.71 -8.36 8.80
CA LYS A 180 19.67 -7.30 9.11
C LYS A 180 20.49 -7.01 7.87
N VAL A 181 20.50 -5.76 7.45
CA VAL A 181 21.20 -5.35 6.22
C VAL A 181 22.09 -4.14 6.50
N GLY A 182 23.23 -4.08 5.80
CA GLY A 182 24.29 -3.10 6.02
C GLY A 182 25.38 -3.68 6.92
N LYS A 183 26.62 -3.76 6.40
CA LYS A 183 27.76 -4.37 7.10
C LYS A 183 28.14 -3.65 8.39
N LYS A 184 27.94 -2.33 8.43
CA LYS A 184 28.27 -1.48 9.59
C LYS A 184 27.01 -1.05 10.35
N THR A 185 25.94 -0.69 9.64
CA THR A 185 24.72 -0.19 10.30
C THR A 185 23.82 -1.28 10.87
N ASN A 186 23.84 -2.49 10.32
CA ASN A 186 22.97 -3.60 10.75
C ASN A 186 21.50 -3.19 10.90
N THR A 187 20.99 -2.45 9.91
CA THR A 187 19.63 -1.93 9.89
C THR A 187 18.63 -3.09 9.90
N ASN A 188 17.67 -3.06 10.83
CA ASN A 188 16.62 -4.08 10.93
C ASN A 188 15.56 -3.84 9.85
N ILE A 189 15.17 -4.91 9.16
CA ILE A 189 14.16 -4.91 8.11
C ILE A 189 13.20 -6.06 8.37
N ALA A 190 11.94 -5.87 8.05
CA ALA A 190 10.91 -6.90 8.12
C ALA A 190 10.23 -7.07 6.77
N ILE A 191 10.12 -8.32 6.32
CA ILE A 191 9.18 -8.70 5.26
C ILE A 191 7.89 -9.16 5.94
N VAL A 192 6.75 -8.65 5.49
CA VAL A 192 5.42 -8.97 6.02
C VAL A 192 4.53 -9.47 4.89
N TYR A 193 3.91 -10.64 5.05
CA TYR A 193 3.01 -11.23 4.05
C TYR A 193 2.00 -12.19 4.69
N MET A 194 0.98 -12.56 3.92
CA MET A 194 0.00 -13.59 4.33
C MET A 194 0.37 -14.95 3.73
N ASP A 195 0.77 -15.90 4.58
CA ASP A 195 1.00 -17.28 4.18
C ASP A 195 -0.29 -17.93 3.64
N GLY A 196 -0.17 -18.76 2.61
CA GLY A 196 -1.32 -19.35 1.92
C GLY A 196 -2.08 -18.40 0.98
N ILE A 197 -1.74 -17.09 0.96
CA ILE A 197 -2.24 -16.14 -0.03
C ILE A 197 -1.10 -15.67 -0.94
N ALA A 198 0.00 -15.20 -0.38
CA ALA A 198 1.12 -14.64 -1.13
C ALA A 198 1.88 -15.72 -1.93
N ASP A 199 2.39 -15.34 -3.10
CA ASP A 199 3.18 -16.21 -3.97
C ASP A 199 4.55 -16.53 -3.35
N PRO A 200 4.87 -17.82 -3.06
CA PRO A 200 6.16 -18.22 -2.52
C PRO A 200 7.35 -17.83 -3.41
N GLU A 201 7.18 -17.76 -4.73
CA GLU A 201 8.27 -17.39 -5.65
C GLU A 201 8.66 -15.93 -5.47
N ILE A 202 7.68 -15.03 -5.30
CA ILE A 202 7.90 -13.61 -5.05
C ILE A 202 8.58 -13.41 -3.69
N ILE A 203 8.14 -14.14 -2.65
CA ILE A 203 8.76 -14.12 -1.31
C ILE A 203 10.23 -14.52 -1.40
N GLN A 204 10.53 -15.63 -2.07
CA GLN A 204 11.90 -16.11 -2.24
C GLN A 204 12.77 -15.13 -3.05
N LYS A 205 12.21 -14.52 -4.10
CA LYS A 205 12.91 -13.50 -4.90
C LYS A 205 13.29 -12.30 -4.04
N MET A 206 12.36 -11.81 -3.21
CA MET A 206 12.60 -10.71 -2.28
C MET A 206 13.65 -11.06 -1.23
N GLU A 207 13.52 -12.21 -0.57
CA GLU A 207 14.52 -12.66 0.41
C GLU A 207 15.92 -12.78 -0.18
N LYS A 208 16.02 -13.36 -1.38
CA LYS A 208 17.29 -13.53 -2.08
C LYS A 208 17.94 -12.18 -2.38
N ARG A 209 17.14 -11.21 -2.84
CA ARG A 209 17.61 -9.84 -3.12
C ARG A 209 18.11 -9.17 -1.85
N ILE A 210 17.32 -9.17 -0.79
CA ILE A 210 17.69 -8.56 0.50
C ILE A 210 18.98 -9.18 1.06
N LYS A 211 19.11 -10.51 1.03
CA LYS A 211 20.32 -11.22 1.50
C LYS A 211 21.55 -10.92 0.64
N SER A 212 21.38 -10.54 -0.64
CA SER A 212 22.48 -10.21 -1.54
C SER A 212 23.04 -8.79 -1.36
N ILE A 213 22.32 -7.93 -0.62
CA ILE A 213 22.74 -6.54 -0.41
C ILE A 213 23.99 -6.50 0.48
N SER A 214 25.12 -6.13 -0.12
CA SER A 214 26.43 -6.06 0.52
C SER A 214 26.97 -4.63 0.52
N VAL A 215 26.28 -3.72 1.20
CA VAL A 215 26.70 -2.32 1.41
C VAL A 215 27.12 -2.05 2.85
N ASP A 216 27.91 -1.01 3.08
CA ASP A 216 28.34 -0.65 4.44
C ASP A 216 27.17 -0.12 5.28
N MET A 217 26.26 0.65 4.67
CA MET A 217 25.19 1.36 5.34
C MET A 217 23.91 1.38 4.50
N ILE A 218 22.77 1.20 5.18
CA ILE A 218 21.43 1.47 4.64
C ILE A 218 20.77 2.51 5.53
N GLN A 219 20.42 3.66 4.95
CA GLN A 219 19.82 4.78 5.66
C GLN A 219 18.29 4.86 5.52
N SER A 220 17.76 4.54 4.34
CA SER A 220 16.35 4.73 4.02
C SER A 220 15.79 3.55 3.21
N PRO A 221 14.46 3.36 3.18
CA PRO A 221 13.84 2.39 2.30
C PRO A 221 14.10 2.68 0.81
N GLY A 222 14.27 3.95 0.42
CA GLY A 222 14.65 4.29 -0.95
C GLY A 222 15.98 3.65 -1.39
N TYR A 223 16.93 3.47 -0.46
CA TYR A 223 18.15 2.73 -0.77
C TYR A 223 17.84 1.25 -1.02
N LEU A 224 16.93 0.66 -0.24
CA LEU A 224 16.54 -0.73 -0.44
C LEU A 224 15.86 -0.92 -1.79
N GLU A 225 14.97 0.00 -2.17
CA GLU A 225 14.28 -0.01 -3.45
C GLU A 225 15.26 -0.10 -4.62
N GLU A 226 16.25 0.78 -4.69
CA GLU A 226 17.27 0.76 -5.76
C GLU A 226 18.03 -0.57 -5.86
N PHE A 227 18.23 -1.29 -4.74
CA PHE A 227 18.93 -2.58 -4.75
C PHE A 227 18.02 -3.77 -5.11
N ILE A 228 16.71 -3.66 -4.93
CA ILE A 228 15.78 -4.79 -5.07
C ILE A 228 14.83 -4.68 -6.26
N GLU A 229 14.77 -3.53 -6.94
CA GLU A 229 13.99 -3.35 -8.17
C GLU A 229 14.48 -4.24 -9.33
N ASP A 230 13.57 -4.54 -10.28
CA ASP A 230 13.93 -5.26 -11.51
C ASP A 230 14.66 -4.36 -12.51
N ASN A 231 14.26 -3.09 -12.62
CA ASN A 231 14.75 -2.14 -13.63
C ASN A 231 15.11 -0.78 -12.99
N PRO A 232 16.25 -0.66 -12.27
CA PRO A 232 16.58 0.54 -11.49
C PRO A 232 16.83 1.81 -12.33
N TYR A 233 16.99 1.68 -13.65
CA TYR A 233 17.14 2.82 -14.57
C TYR A 233 15.80 3.31 -15.14
N SER A 234 14.69 2.62 -14.85
CA SER A 234 13.37 3.10 -15.23
C SER A 234 13.03 4.34 -14.40
N PRO A 235 12.48 5.41 -15.00
CA PRO A 235 11.99 6.53 -14.22
C PRO A 235 10.70 6.19 -13.46
N PHE A 236 10.03 5.08 -13.81
CA PHE A 236 8.79 4.64 -13.16
C PHE A 236 9.07 3.76 -11.93
N PRO A 237 8.47 4.07 -10.77
CA PRO A 237 8.64 3.28 -9.56
C PRO A 237 8.05 1.88 -9.73
N GLN A 238 8.78 0.86 -9.26
CA GLN A 238 8.36 -0.55 -9.32
C GLN A 238 7.92 -1.09 -7.97
N MET A 239 8.03 -0.31 -6.90
CA MET A 239 7.42 -0.61 -5.61
C MET A 239 6.46 0.50 -5.22
N LEU A 240 5.39 0.15 -4.51
CA LEU A 240 4.46 1.15 -4.01
C LEU A 240 4.87 1.57 -2.59
N ASN A 241 5.37 2.79 -2.45
CA ASN A 241 5.64 3.42 -1.17
C ASN A 241 4.34 3.92 -0.51
N THR A 242 4.14 3.59 0.76
CA THR A 242 2.96 4.02 1.53
C THR A 242 3.31 4.34 2.99
N GLU A 243 2.75 5.44 3.50
CA GLU A 243 2.78 5.81 4.93
C GLU A 243 1.65 5.13 5.72
N ARG A 244 0.72 4.46 5.03
CA ARG A 244 -0.53 4.00 5.64
C ARG A 244 -0.55 2.50 5.96
N PRO A 245 -0.87 2.09 7.21
CA PRO A 245 -1.00 0.69 7.57
C PRO A 245 -2.24 0.00 6.97
N ASP A 246 -3.35 0.73 6.77
CA ASP A 246 -4.55 0.16 6.15
C ASP A 246 -4.30 -0.25 4.68
N ARG A 247 -3.52 0.56 3.96
CA ARG A 247 -3.09 0.28 2.59
C ARG A 247 -2.17 -0.93 2.51
N VAL A 248 -1.23 -1.08 3.45
CA VAL A 248 -0.39 -2.29 3.58
C VAL A 248 -1.26 -3.53 3.79
N VAL A 249 -2.20 -3.46 4.75
CA VAL A 249 -3.09 -4.58 5.07
C VAL A 249 -3.93 -5.00 3.86
N ALA A 250 -4.51 -4.05 3.12
CA ALA A 250 -5.26 -4.35 1.90
C ALA A 250 -4.40 -5.13 0.88
N ASN A 251 -3.16 -4.67 0.64
CA ASN A 251 -2.27 -5.27 -0.35
C ASN A 251 -1.76 -6.66 0.06
N ILE A 252 -1.41 -6.89 1.33
CA ILE A 252 -0.98 -8.23 1.78
C ILE A 252 -2.15 -9.23 1.75
N MET A 253 -3.38 -8.76 1.98
CA MET A 253 -4.59 -9.60 1.87
C MET A 253 -4.96 -9.94 0.42
N GLU A 254 -4.46 -9.17 -0.55
CA GLU A 254 -4.52 -9.48 -1.99
C GLU A 254 -3.43 -10.44 -2.46
N GLY A 255 -2.44 -10.74 -1.62
CA GLY A 255 -1.32 -11.65 -1.93
C GLY A 255 0.02 -10.96 -2.20
N ARG A 256 0.12 -9.64 -1.99
CA ARG A 256 1.37 -8.91 -2.11
C ARG A 256 2.20 -8.99 -0.82
N ILE A 257 3.41 -8.46 -0.89
CA ILE A 257 4.39 -8.46 0.20
C ILE A 257 4.70 -7.02 0.59
N ALA A 258 4.78 -6.76 1.90
CA ALA A 258 5.24 -5.49 2.43
C ALA A 258 6.67 -5.61 2.96
N LEU A 259 7.50 -4.61 2.68
CA LEU A 259 8.85 -4.46 3.19
C LEU A 259 8.90 -3.22 4.06
N MET A 260 9.37 -3.38 5.29
CA MET A 260 9.42 -2.32 6.30
C MET A 260 10.84 -2.24 6.86
N ALA A 261 11.36 -1.04 7.09
CA ALA A 261 12.71 -0.84 7.60
C ALA A 261 12.70 0.03 8.87
N GLU A 262 13.59 -0.29 9.80
CA GLU A 262 13.86 0.56 10.96
C GLU A 262 14.38 1.93 10.52
N GLY A 263 13.87 2.99 11.13
CA GLY A 263 14.21 4.37 10.81
C GLY A 263 13.32 5.02 9.74
N SER A 264 12.24 4.35 9.28
CA SER A 264 11.36 4.91 8.25
C SER A 264 9.88 4.87 8.58
N PRO A 265 9.14 5.98 8.34
CA PRO A 265 7.69 6.05 8.48
C PRO A 265 6.94 5.54 7.23
N THR A 266 7.55 4.65 6.44
CA THR A 266 6.95 4.13 5.19
C THR A 266 7.17 2.63 5.06
N ALA A 267 6.28 1.98 4.29
CA ALA A 267 6.42 0.61 3.86
C ALA A 267 6.43 0.54 2.32
N LEU A 268 7.25 -0.34 1.77
CA LEU A 268 7.31 -0.63 0.34
C LEU A 268 6.49 -1.88 0.04
N ILE A 269 5.56 -1.80 -0.90
CA ILE A 269 4.72 -2.93 -1.33
C ILE A 269 5.21 -3.44 -2.68
N ALA A 270 5.39 -4.75 -2.80
CA ALA A 270 5.73 -5.42 -4.04
C ALA A 270 4.99 -6.76 -4.20
N PRO A 271 4.72 -7.22 -5.43
CA PRO A 271 4.93 -6.51 -6.69
C PRO A 271 3.99 -5.30 -6.82
N SER A 272 4.33 -4.31 -7.64
CA SER A 272 3.43 -3.19 -7.97
C SER A 272 3.09 -3.14 -9.47
N THR A 273 1.93 -2.56 -9.78
CA THR A 273 1.51 -2.23 -11.15
C THR A 273 1.24 -0.74 -11.27
N PHE A 274 1.30 -0.21 -12.49
CA PHE A 274 1.08 1.20 -12.79
C PHE A 274 -0.22 1.75 -12.19
N PHE A 275 -1.28 0.95 -12.22
CA PHE A 275 -2.60 1.40 -11.78
C PHE A 275 -2.74 1.47 -10.25
N MET A 276 -1.91 0.75 -9.49
CA MET A 276 -1.92 0.81 -8.01
C MET A 276 -1.57 2.20 -7.49
N PHE A 277 -0.73 2.94 -8.21
CA PHE A 277 -0.37 4.32 -7.85
C PHE A 277 -1.54 5.30 -7.99
N TYR A 278 -2.56 4.95 -8.78
CA TYR A 278 -3.78 5.74 -8.99
C TYR A 278 -4.95 5.33 -8.09
N GLN A 279 -4.84 4.18 -7.43
CA GLN A 279 -5.77 3.73 -6.40
C GLN A 279 -5.42 4.42 -5.09
N ALA A 280 -6.40 5.02 -4.43
CA ALA A 280 -6.24 5.61 -3.10
C ALA A 280 -7.20 4.94 -2.10
N SER A 281 -6.86 4.94 -0.81
CA SER A 281 -7.73 4.38 0.23
C SER A 281 -9.11 5.06 0.26
N ASP A 282 -9.16 6.37 -0.02
CA ASP A 282 -10.40 7.14 -0.14
C ASP A 282 -11.35 6.58 -1.21
N ASP A 283 -10.82 5.97 -2.27
CA ASP A 283 -11.64 5.36 -3.31
C ASP A 283 -12.52 4.27 -2.71
N TYR A 284 -12.01 3.54 -1.71
CA TYR A 284 -12.68 2.42 -1.06
C TYR A 284 -13.60 2.85 0.09
N ASN A 285 -13.28 3.99 0.72
CA ASN A 285 -14.08 4.57 1.80
C ASN A 285 -15.28 5.41 1.29
N ALA A 286 -15.22 5.89 0.05
CA ALA A 286 -16.33 6.58 -0.60
C ALA A 286 -17.37 5.60 -1.18
N ARG A 287 -18.48 6.13 -1.70
CA ARG A 287 -19.42 5.35 -2.51
C ARG A 287 -18.76 4.97 -3.85
N TRP A 288 -19.08 3.79 -4.37
CA TRP A 288 -18.41 3.20 -5.55
C TRP A 288 -18.40 4.13 -6.79
N TYR A 289 -19.49 4.85 -7.04
CA TYR A 289 -19.60 5.79 -8.17
C TYR A 289 -18.75 7.05 -7.97
N THR A 290 -18.67 7.60 -6.75
CA THR A 290 -17.80 8.74 -6.43
C THR A 290 -16.33 8.33 -6.54
N GLY A 291 -15.97 7.18 -5.97
CA GLY A 291 -14.61 6.64 -6.09
C GLY A 291 -14.21 6.40 -7.56
N THR A 292 -15.12 5.84 -8.36
CA THR A 292 -14.92 5.68 -9.81
C THR A 292 -14.68 7.01 -10.51
N PHE A 293 -15.53 8.01 -10.27
CA PHE A 293 -15.40 9.31 -10.91
C PHE A 293 -14.05 9.97 -10.60
N VAL A 294 -13.65 9.99 -9.32
CA VAL A 294 -12.35 10.55 -8.91
C VAL A 294 -11.20 9.76 -9.54
N ARG A 295 -11.27 8.42 -9.56
CA ARG A 295 -10.25 7.57 -10.19
C ARG A 295 -10.07 7.87 -11.68
N LEU A 296 -11.16 8.07 -12.42
CA LEU A 296 -11.10 8.48 -13.83
C LEU A 296 -10.46 9.86 -14.02
N VAL A 297 -10.75 10.82 -13.12
CA VAL A 297 -10.07 12.12 -13.12
C VAL A 297 -8.56 11.96 -12.92
N ARG A 298 -8.12 11.09 -12.00
CA ARG A 298 -6.68 10.84 -11.80
C ARG A 298 -6.02 10.17 -13.01
N LEU A 299 -6.71 9.21 -13.64
CA LEU A 299 -6.19 8.59 -14.86
C LEU A 299 -6.13 9.56 -16.05
N ALA A 300 -7.09 10.49 -16.17
CA ALA A 300 -7.02 11.57 -17.15
C ALA A 300 -5.88 12.57 -16.84
N SER A 301 -5.60 12.81 -15.55
CA SER A 301 -4.54 13.71 -15.12
C SER A 301 -3.14 13.24 -15.56
N PHE A 302 -2.93 11.94 -15.74
CA PHE A 302 -1.71 11.38 -16.35
C PHE A 302 -1.42 11.97 -17.73
N ILE A 303 -2.40 11.92 -18.64
CA ILE A 303 -2.26 12.39 -20.01
C ILE A 303 -2.06 13.91 -20.03
N ILE A 304 -2.80 14.63 -19.18
CA ILE A 304 -2.69 16.09 -19.06
C ILE A 304 -1.32 16.49 -18.52
N ALA A 305 -0.83 15.84 -17.46
CA ALA A 305 0.43 16.20 -16.79
C ALA A 305 1.66 16.02 -17.70
N ILE A 306 1.68 14.99 -18.55
CA ILE A 306 2.79 14.80 -19.49
C ILE A 306 2.54 15.55 -20.80
N GLY A 307 1.31 15.48 -21.32
CA GLY A 307 0.97 15.87 -22.69
C GLY A 307 0.63 17.33 -22.90
N MET A 308 0.11 18.06 -21.90
CA MET A 308 -0.48 19.38 -22.13
C MET A 308 0.53 20.43 -22.65
N PRO A 309 1.76 20.55 -22.12
CA PRO A 309 2.76 21.49 -22.68
C PRO A 309 3.18 21.12 -24.11
N ALA A 310 3.39 19.82 -24.36
CA ALA A 310 3.75 19.31 -25.68
C ALA A 310 2.63 19.59 -26.70
N PHE A 311 1.38 19.38 -26.32
CA PHE A 311 0.21 19.63 -27.18
C PHE A 311 0.07 21.11 -27.54
N TYR A 312 0.29 22.01 -26.58
CA TYR A 312 0.33 23.45 -26.84
C TYR A 312 1.40 23.81 -27.88
N ILE A 313 2.63 23.33 -27.70
CA ILE A 313 3.74 23.60 -28.63
C ILE A 313 3.39 23.11 -30.05
N ALA A 314 2.82 21.91 -30.16
CA ALA A 314 2.46 21.31 -31.44
C ALA A 314 1.36 22.08 -32.19
N ILE A 315 0.35 22.60 -31.49
CA ILE A 315 -0.69 23.43 -32.09
C ILE A 315 -0.08 24.75 -32.57
N ILE A 316 0.54 25.51 -31.67
CA ILE A 316 0.98 26.87 -31.99
C ILE A 316 2.09 26.89 -33.04
N SER A 317 3.02 25.94 -32.97
CA SER A 317 4.22 25.97 -33.82
C SER A 317 4.05 25.27 -35.16
N PHE A 318 3.12 24.30 -35.27
CA PHE A 318 3.02 23.43 -36.45
C PHE A 318 1.60 23.27 -37.01
N HIS A 319 0.55 23.37 -36.19
CA HIS A 319 -0.82 23.01 -36.59
C HIS A 319 -1.84 24.03 -36.05
N TYR A 320 -1.63 25.32 -36.32
CA TYR A 320 -2.50 26.37 -35.82
C TYR A 320 -3.90 26.32 -36.45
N GLU A 321 -4.04 25.64 -37.59
CA GLU A 321 -5.30 25.41 -38.31
C GLU A 321 -6.30 24.54 -37.53
N VAL A 322 -5.85 23.86 -36.47
CA VAL A 322 -6.73 23.13 -35.55
C VAL A 322 -7.56 24.07 -34.70
N LEU A 323 -7.10 25.32 -34.50
CA LEU A 323 -7.83 26.31 -33.72
C LEU A 323 -9.05 26.81 -34.51
N PRO A 324 -10.22 26.94 -33.87
CA PRO A 324 -11.35 27.65 -34.44
C PRO A 324 -10.96 29.06 -34.90
N ASP A 325 -11.50 29.52 -36.02
CA ASP A 325 -11.17 30.82 -36.61
C ASP A 325 -11.36 31.99 -35.62
N GLU A 326 -12.37 31.89 -34.75
CA GLU A 326 -12.67 32.86 -33.70
C GLU A 326 -11.53 33.01 -32.66
N LEU A 327 -10.74 31.95 -32.45
CA LEU A 327 -9.63 31.91 -31.50
C LEU A 327 -8.28 32.27 -32.13
N LEU A 328 -8.16 32.24 -33.46
CA LEU A 328 -6.89 32.50 -34.15
C LEU A 328 -6.35 33.91 -33.85
N LEU A 329 -7.20 34.94 -33.95
CA LEU A 329 -6.76 36.32 -33.71
C LEU A 329 -6.38 36.57 -32.23
N PRO A 330 -7.17 36.16 -31.21
CA PRO A 330 -6.77 36.25 -29.82
C PRO A 330 -5.47 35.51 -29.48
N VAL A 331 -5.30 34.30 -30.02
CA VAL A 331 -4.09 33.48 -29.80
C VAL A 331 -2.88 34.13 -30.45
N LYS A 332 -2.98 34.55 -31.71
CA LYS A 332 -1.91 35.26 -32.42
C LYS A 332 -1.52 36.55 -31.70
N SER A 333 -2.50 37.33 -31.25
CA SER A 333 -2.26 38.54 -30.46
C SER A 333 -1.52 38.24 -29.16
N SER A 334 -1.83 37.12 -28.51
CA SER A 334 -1.19 36.72 -27.25
C SER A 334 0.24 36.25 -27.40
N ILE A 335 0.72 35.98 -28.62
CA ILE A 335 2.04 35.39 -28.90
C ILE A 335 2.93 36.33 -29.73
N ASN A 336 2.36 37.22 -30.54
CA ASN A 336 3.11 38.15 -31.38
C ASN A 336 4.09 39.05 -30.60
N GLU A 337 3.78 39.37 -29.35
CA GLU A 337 4.59 40.26 -28.51
C GLU A 337 5.62 39.50 -27.67
N ILE A 338 5.76 38.18 -27.87
CA ILE A 338 6.64 37.33 -27.07
C ILE A 338 8.00 37.16 -27.73
N ALA A 339 9.04 37.32 -26.91
CA ALA A 339 10.43 37.27 -27.36
C ALA A 339 10.92 35.86 -27.75
N TYR A 340 10.27 34.81 -27.24
CA TYR A 340 10.73 33.42 -27.36
C TYR A 340 9.76 32.54 -28.14
N PRO A 341 10.25 31.49 -28.81
CA PRO A 341 9.39 30.49 -29.44
C PRO A 341 8.64 29.66 -28.38
N PRO A 342 7.48 29.06 -28.72
CA PRO A 342 6.65 28.29 -27.78
C PRO A 342 7.41 27.18 -27.03
N LEU A 343 8.39 26.54 -27.68
CA LEU A 343 9.25 25.55 -27.04
C LEU A 343 10.03 26.14 -25.86
N LEU A 344 10.63 27.31 -26.04
CA LEU A 344 11.44 27.96 -25.01
C LEU A 344 10.56 28.58 -23.92
N GLU A 345 9.40 29.13 -24.27
CA GLU A 345 8.37 29.55 -23.30
C GLU A 345 8.03 28.40 -22.34
N ALA A 346 7.75 27.21 -22.89
CA ALA A 346 7.36 26.04 -22.10
C ALA A 346 8.50 25.60 -21.17
N LEU A 347 9.73 25.53 -21.68
CA LEU A 347 10.90 25.14 -20.87
C LEU A 347 11.14 26.11 -19.72
N ILE A 348 11.10 27.42 -19.97
CA ILE A 348 11.26 28.44 -18.92
C ILE A 348 10.17 28.27 -17.86
N MET A 349 8.90 28.16 -18.28
CA MET A 349 7.79 28.12 -17.35
C MET A 349 7.73 26.80 -16.56
N VAL A 350 8.03 25.66 -17.18
CA VAL A 350 8.12 24.36 -16.49
C VAL A 350 9.26 24.39 -15.46
N VAL A 351 10.44 24.91 -15.82
CA VAL A 351 11.56 25.05 -14.88
C VAL A 351 11.22 25.98 -13.72
N ILE A 352 10.56 27.12 -13.97
CA ILE A 352 10.11 28.03 -12.91
C ILE A 352 9.17 27.30 -11.94
N ILE A 353 8.22 26.52 -12.45
CA ILE A 353 7.27 25.78 -11.62
C ILE A 353 7.96 24.66 -10.82
N GLU A 354 8.95 23.96 -11.38
CA GLU A 354 9.73 22.99 -10.62
C GLU A 354 10.54 23.68 -9.51
N LEU A 355 11.13 24.85 -9.75
CA LEU A 355 11.84 25.62 -8.72
C LEU A 355 10.90 26.08 -7.59
N ILE A 356 9.69 26.55 -7.93
CA ILE A 356 8.67 26.94 -6.94
C ILE A 356 8.22 25.72 -6.13
N ARG A 357 8.02 24.57 -6.78
CA ARG A 357 7.61 23.33 -6.12
C ARG A 357 8.68 22.81 -5.16
N GLU A 358 9.92 22.71 -5.64
CA GLU A 358 11.05 22.18 -4.89
C GLU A 358 11.38 23.06 -3.67
N SER A 359 11.23 24.38 -3.80
CA SER A 359 11.33 25.29 -2.66
C SER A 359 10.14 25.15 -1.70
N GLY A 360 8.91 25.00 -2.23
CA GLY A 360 7.69 24.85 -1.44
C GLY A 360 7.69 23.65 -0.50
N ILE A 361 8.17 22.49 -0.96
CA ILE A 361 8.20 21.25 -0.15
C ILE A 361 9.28 21.26 0.95
N ARG A 362 10.33 22.08 0.79
CA ARG A 362 11.45 22.15 1.76
C ARG A 362 11.24 23.20 2.85
N LEU A 363 10.25 24.08 2.68
CA LEU A 363 9.99 25.18 3.59
C LEU A 363 8.83 24.83 4.53
N PRO A 364 8.81 25.39 5.76
CA PRO A 364 7.67 25.25 6.66
C PRO A 364 6.38 25.69 5.97
N SER A 365 5.26 25.01 6.25
CA SER A 365 3.99 25.18 5.51
C SER A 365 3.56 26.64 5.28
N PRO A 366 3.64 27.58 6.25
CA PRO A 366 3.28 28.98 6.01
C PRO A 366 4.17 29.68 4.98
N VAL A 367 5.47 29.35 4.97
CA VAL A 367 6.44 29.93 4.04
C VAL A 367 6.31 29.26 2.66
N GLY A 368 6.13 27.93 2.62
CA GLY A 368 5.89 27.19 1.38
C GLY A 368 4.65 27.68 0.63
N GLN A 369 3.54 27.93 1.34
CA GLN A 369 2.34 28.54 0.77
C GLN A 369 2.60 29.94 0.21
N THR A 370 3.38 30.75 0.93
CA THR A 370 3.75 32.10 0.50
C THR A 370 4.60 32.07 -0.77
N ILE A 371 5.60 31.18 -0.86
CA ILE A 371 6.39 31.00 -2.09
C ILE A 371 5.53 30.51 -3.23
N GLY A 372 4.57 29.61 -2.98
CA GLY A 372 3.60 29.20 -4.00
C GLY A 372 2.80 30.37 -4.56
N ILE A 373 2.31 31.27 -3.69
CA ILE A 373 1.57 32.48 -4.10
C ILE A 373 2.47 33.46 -4.85
N VAL A 374 3.66 33.77 -4.32
CA VAL A 374 4.61 34.70 -4.95
C VAL A 374 5.11 34.14 -6.28
N GLY A 375 5.46 32.87 -6.33
CA GLY A 375 5.90 32.19 -7.54
C GLY A 375 4.79 32.10 -8.59
N GLY A 376 3.60 31.67 -8.21
CA GLY A 376 2.49 31.52 -9.14
C GLY A 376 1.97 32.86 -9.67
N LEU A 377 1.77 33.85 -8.79
CA LEU A 377 1.16 35.12 -9.15
C LEU A 377 2.19 36.17 -9.57
N VAL A 378 3.22 36.42 -8.75
CA VAL A 378 4.15 37.53 -8.96
C VAL A 378 5.15 37.18 -10.07
N ILE A 379 5.76 35.99 -10.03
CA ILE A 379 6.67 35.57 -11.12
C ILE A 379 5.85 35.31 -12.39
N GLY A 380 4.69 34.66 -12.29
CA GLY A 380 3.78 34.47 -13.42
C GLY A 380 3.43 35.79 -14.13
N ASP A 381 2.93 36.78 -13.39
CA ASP A 381 2.59 38.10 -13.94
C ASP A 381 3.83 38.86 -14.46
N ALA A 382 4.95 38.79 -13.75
CA ALA A 382 6.19 39.46 -14.18
C ALA A 382 6.72 38.90 -15.50
N VAL A 383 6.73 37.58 -15.68
CA VAL A 383 7.24 36.92 -16.89
C VAL A 383 6.31 37.19 -18.09
N VAL A 384 5.00 37.26 -17.85
CA VAL A 384 4.02 37.67 -18.87
C VAL A 384 4.21 39.13 -19.27
N ARG A 385 4.27 40.06 -18.30
CA ARG A 385 4.45 41.49 -18.58
C ARG A 385 5.79 41.82 -19.22
N ALA A 386 6.82 41.04 -18.92
CA ALA A 386 8.13 41.13 -19.56
C ALA A 386 8.13 40.61 -21.02
N GLY A 387 7.01 40.07 -21.50
CA GLY A 387 6.91 39.51 -22.85
C GLY A 387 7.74 38.25 -23.05
N LEU A 388 8.04 37.52 -21.96
CA LEU A 388 8.86 36.30 -22.02
C LEU A 388 8.02 35.04 -22.22
N VAL A 389 6.77 35.03 -21.75
CA VAL A 389 5.85 33.88 -21.81
C VAL A 389 4.42 34.36 -22.04
N SER A 390 3.63 33.60 -22.80
CA SER A 390 2.24 33.92 -23.11
C SER A 390 1.31 33.64 -21.94
N ASN A 391 0.20 34.40 -21.88
CA ASN A 391 -0.93 34.08 -20.99
C ASN A 391 -1.41 32.64 -21.17
N LEU A 392 -1.45 32.16 -22.41
CA LEU A 392 -1.87 30.78 -22.72
C LEU A 392 -0.89 29.74 -22.17
N MET A 393 0.42 29.97 -22.30
CA MET A 393 1.42 29.07 -21.72
C MET A 393 1.32 29.02 -20.19
N VAL A 394 1.07 30.15 -19.52
CA VAL A 394 0.86 30.16 -18.06
C VAL A 394 -0.33 29.29 -17.67
N ILE A 395 -1.45 29.37 -18.39
CA ILE A 395 -2.63 28.52 -18.17
C ILE A 395 -2.29 27.05 -18.38
N VAL A 396 -1.58 26.73 -19.47
CA VAL A 396 -1.15 25.36 -19.81
C VAL A 396 -0.30 24.76 -18.70
N VAL A 397 0.73 25.47 -18.23
CA VAL A 397 1.61 24.96 -17.17
C VAL A 397 0.88 24.89 -15.83
N ALA A 398 0.00 25.84 -15.51
CA ALA A 398 -0.82 25.76 -14.29
C ALA A 398 -1.72 24.51 -14.28
N LEU A 399 -2.39 24.22 -15.39
CA LEU A 399 -3.22 23.01 -15.53
C LEU A 399 -2.36 21.73 -15.42
N THR A 400 -1.18 21.74 -16.05
CA THR A 400 -0.21 20.63 -15.98
C THR A 400 0.25 20.38 -14.53
N ALA A 401 0.56 21.45 -13.79
CA ALA A 401 0.97 21.38 -12.39
C ALA A 401 -0.14 20.82 -11.50
N ILE A 402 -1.39 21.27 -11.68
CA ILE A 402 -2.56 20.75 -10.97
C ILE A 402 -2.78 19.27 -11.28
N ALA A 403 -2.70 18.88 -12.56
CA ALA A 403 -2.87 17.48 -12.97
C ALA A 403 -1.81 16.55 -12.36
N SER A 404 -0.58 17.04 -12.15
CA SER A 404 0.49 16.31 -11.47
C SER A 404 0.23 16.12 -9.96
N TYR A 405 -0.43 17.07 -9.28
CA TYR A 405 -0.77 16.95 -7.85
C TYR A 405 -1.96 16.02 -7.57
N VAL A 406 -2.76 15.71 -8.59
CA VAL A 406 -3.89 14.77 -8.47
C VAL A 406 -3.39 13.32 -8.30
N VAL A 407 -2.14 13.02 -8.65
CA VAL A 407 -1.53 11.71 -8.50
C VAL A 407 -1.26 11.41 -7.02
N PRO A 408 -1.82 10.32 -6.44
CA PRO A 408 -1.67 10.01 -5.01
C PRO A 408 -0.25 9.69 -4.57
N SER A 409 0.58 9.12 -5.45
CA SER A 409 1.98 8.80 -5.17
C SER A 409 2.90 9.94 -5.59
N ASN A 410 3.75 10.38 -4.66
CA ASN A 410 4.74 11.43 -4.92
C ASN A 410 5.83 10.97 -5.92
N GLU A 411 6.27 9.72 -5.82
CA GLU A 411 7.25 9.12 -6.73
C GLU A 411 6.73 9.08 -8.17
N LEU A 412 5.49 8.59 -8.36
CA LEU A 412 4.88 8.62 -9.68
C LEU A 412 4.65 10.06 -10.16
N SER A 413 4.19 10.96 -9.30
CA SER A 413 4.02 12.37 -9.65
C SER A 413 5.32 12.99 -10.17
N THR A 414 6.45 12.65 -9.55
CA THR A 414 7.80 13.10 -9.97
C THR A 414 8.20 12.49 -11.31
N THR A 415 7.89 11.21 -11.53
CA THR A 415 8.07 10.55 -12.82
C THR A 415 7.36 11.30 -13.94
N LEU A 416 6.08 11.68 -13.74
CA LEU A 416 5.31 12.38 -14.76
C LEU A 416 5.95 13.72 -15.15
N ARG A 417 6.44 14.49 -14.16
CA ARG A 417 7.10 15.78 -14.40
C ARG A 417 8.39 15.62 -15.20
N LEU A 418 9.18 14.57 -14.92
CA LEU A 418 10.38 14.26 -15.69
C LEU A 418 10.02 13.84 -17.14
N MET A 419 8.94 13.09 -17.34
CA MET A 419 8.48 12.68 -18.68
C MET A 419 7.94 13.84 -19.53
N THR A 420 7.53 14.95 -18.92
CA THR A 420 7.11 16.16 -19.64
C THR A 420 8.24 16.73 -20.51
N PHE A 421 9.50 16.72 -20.05
CA PHE A 421 10.62 17.30 -20.80
C PHE A 421 10.90 16.60 -22.13
N PRO A 422 11.10 15.26 -22.20
CA PRO A 422 11.25 14.55 -23.47
C PRO A 422 10.09 14.83 -24.45
N LEU A 423 8.85 14.88 -23.94
CA LEU A 423 7.69 15.10 -24.80
C LEU A 423 7.62 16.53 -25.35
N ILE A 424 8.02 17.53 -24.55
CA ILE A 424 8.20 18.92 -25.00
C ILE A 424 9.21 19.00 -26.15
N PHE A 425 10.36 18.32 -26.04
CA PHE A 425 11.37 18.31 -27.11
C PHE A 425 10.88 17.63 -28.38
N LEU A 426 10.20 16.49 -28.26
CA LEU A 426 9.61 15.79 -29.41
C LEU A 426 8.53 16.63 -30.09
N ALA A 427 7.67 17.29 -29.33
CA ALA A 427 6.64 18.18 -29.89
C ALA A 427 7.23 19.44 -30.53
N GLY A 428 8.27 20.02 -29.92
CA GLY A 428 8.97 21.18 -30.47
C GLY A 428 9.74 20.90 -31.76
N THR A 429 10.05 19.63 -32.05
CA THR A 429 10.79 19.22 -33.26
C THR A 429 9.86 18.64 -34.34
N PHE A 430 8.86 17.86 -33.95
CA PHE A 430 8.00 17.10 -34.88
C PHE A 430 6.50 17.39 -34.74
N GLY A 431 6.09 18.35 -33.91
CA GLY A 431 4.67 18.66 -33.66
C GLY A 431 3.89 17.44 -33.14
N PHE A 432 2.67 17.21 -33.63
CA PHE A 432 1.84 16.08 -33.21
C PHE A 432 2.49 14.72 -33.48
N VAL A 433 3.28 14.57 -34.54
CA VAL A 433 4.00 13.33 -34.84
C VAL A 433 4.98 12.99 -33.72
N GLY A 434 5.68 13.99 -33.18
CA GLY A 434 6.57 13.82 -32.03
C GLY A 434 5.84 13.37 -30.77
N ILE A 435 4.66 13.95 -30.51
CA ILE A 435 3.81 13.56 -29.37
C ILE A 435 3.39 12.09 -29.50
N VAL A 436 2.93 11.67 -30.68
CA VAL A 436 2.53 10.28 -30.93
C VAL A 436 3.71 9.33 -30.72
N PHE A 437 4.90 9.65 -31.23
CA PHE A 437 6.09 8.84 -30.98
C PHE A 437 6.47 8.79 -29.50
N GLY A 438 6.40 9.92 -28.78
CA GLY A 438 6.69 9.97 -27.35
C GLY A 438 5.76 9.07 -26.53
N PHE A 439 4.45 9.14 -26.76
CA PHE A 439 3.48 8.25 -26.11
C PHE A 439 3.65 6.78 -26.53
N LEU A 440 4.04 6.53 -27.78
CA LEU A 440 4.35 5.18 -28.25
C LEU A 440 5.55 4.59 -27.49
N PHE A 441 6.67 5.32 -27.39
CA PHE A 441 7.85 4.90 -26.63
C PHE A 441 7.52 4.68 -25.16
N LEU A 442 6.75 5.59 -24.56
CA LEU A 442 6.30 5.47 -23.17
C LEU A 442 5.46 4.20 -22.97
N THR A 443 4.53 3.91 -23.88
CA THR A 443 3.69 2.70 -23.79
C THR A 443 4.51 1.42 -23.98
N ILE A 444 5.45 1.41 -24.93
CA ILE A 444 6.39 0.30 -25.11
C ILE A 444 7.22 0.08 -23.85
N HIS A 445 7.70 1.15 -23.20
CA HIS A 445 8.44 1.05 -21.95
C HIS A 445 7.60 0.46 -20.82
N LEU A 446 6.40 1.01 -20.59
CA LEU A 446 5.50 0.54 -19.53
C LEU A 446 5.08 -0.93 -19.69
N THR A 447 4.85 -1.38 -20.93
CA THR A 447 4.45 -2.77 -21.22
C THR A 447 5.60 -3.76 -21.13
N ARG A 448 6.86 -3.31 -21.22
CA ARG A 448 8.05 -4.14 -21.02
C ARG A 448 8.53 -4.19 -19.57
N LEU A 449 8.09 -3.24 -18.75
CA LEU A 449 8.51 -3.15 -17.35
C LEU A 449 7.86 -4.29 -16.55
N GLU A 450 8.63 -4.85 -15.63
CA GLU A 450 8.18 -5.88 -14.69
C GLU A 450 8.54 -5.46 -13.27
N SER A 451 7.72 -5.87 -12.30
CA SER A 451 7.98 -5.73 -10.88
C SER A 451 7.89 -7.11 -10.23
N PHE A 452 9.03 -7.63 -9.79
CA PHE A 452 9.18 -8.96 -9.21
C PHE A 452 8.63 -10.09 -10.11
N GLY A 453 8.75 -9.92 -11.43
CA GLY A 453 8.23 -10.87 -12.44
C GLY A 453 6.74 -10.71 -12.78
N VAL A 454 6.09 -9.68 -12.23
CA VAL A 454 4.71 -9.30 -12.60
C VAL A 454 4.77 -8.18 -13.63
N PRO A 455 4.03 -8.26 -14.76
CA PRO A 455 3.97 -7.19 -15.75
C PRO A 455 3.44 -5.88 -15.14
N TYR A 456 4.21 -4.80 -15.24
CA TYR A 456 3.89 -3.52 -14.59
C TYR A 456 2.61 -2.89 -15.13
N PHE A 457 2.27 -3.12 -16.41
CA PHE A 457 1.07 -2.60 -17.05
C PHE A 457 -0.14 -3.55 -16.96
N ALA A 458 -0.07 -4.61 -16.15
CA ALA A 458 -1.22 -5.43 -15.83
C ALA A 458 -2.28 -4.60 -15.07
N PRO A 459 -3.59 -4.83 -15.31
CA PRO A 459 -4.19 -5.87 -16.15
C PRO A 459 -4.51 -5.41 -17.59
N VAL A 460 -3.95 -4.29 -18.06
CA VAL A 460 -4.13 -3.83 -19.45
C VAL A 460 -3.26 -4.63 -20.41
N ALA A 461 -2.01 -4.91 -20.01
CA ALA A 461 -1.11 -5.80 -20.72
C ALA A 461 -0.38 -6.71 -19.71
N PRO A 462 -0.65 -8.04 -19.69
CA PRO A 462 -1.65 -8.76 -20.49
C PRO A 462 -3.09 -8.40 -20.12
N LEU A 463 -3.99 -8.43 -21.10
CA LEU A 463 -5.37 -8.01 -20.91
C LEU A 463 -6.14 -9.00 -20.01
N ASN A 464 -6.57 -8.55 -18.83
CA ASN A 464 -7.46 -9.30 -17.94
C ASN A 464 -8.73 -8.52 -17.61
N ILE A 465 -9.83 -8.90 -18.27
CA ILE A 465 -11.14 -8.24 -18.16
C ILE A 465 -11.73 -8.33 -16.73
N SER A 466 -11.38 -9.36 -15.97
CA SER A 466 -11.85 -9.49 -14.59
C SER A 466 -11.34 -8.35 -13.71
N ASP A 467 -10.06 -8.00 -13.87
CA ASP A 467 -9.36 -7.08 -12.97
C ASP A 467 -9.52 -5.63 -13.43
N LEU A 468 -9.79 -5.39 -14.73
CA LEU A 468 -10.16 -4.07 -15.26
C LEU A 468 -11.34 -3.42 -14.54
N LYS A 469 -12.21 -4.25 -13.94
CA LYS A 469 -13.37 -3.83 -13.14
C LYS A 469 -13.01 -3.14 -11.82
N ASP A 470 -11.75 -3.23 -11.38
CA ASP A 470 -11.20 -2.45 -10.26
C ASP A 470 -10.07 -1.51 -10.70
N THR A 471 -9.63 -1.59 -11.95
CA THR A 471 -8.61 -0.69 -12.50
C THR A 471 -9.18 0.68 -12.89
N PHE A 472 -10.18 0.69 -13.78
CA PHE A 472 -10.75 1.94 -14.31
C PHE A 472 -12.03 2.36 -13.60
N VAL A 473 -12.93 1.39 -13.43
CA VAL A 473 -14.16 1.54 -12.67
C VAL A 473 -13.92 0.90 -11.32
N ARG A 474 -14.45 1.45 -10.24
CA ARG A 474 -14.51 0.76 -8.94
C ARG A 474 -15.91 0.17 -8.80
N LEU A 475 -16.09 -1.09 -9.16
CA LEU A 475 -17.38 -1.76 -8.94
C LEU A 475 -17.68 -1.93 -7.43
N PRO A 476 -18.95 -2.14 -7.05
CA PRO A 476 -19.30 -2.41 -5.66
C PRO A 476 -18.55 -3.63 -5.11
N LEU A 477 -18.04 -3.52 -3.87
CA LEU A 477 -17.18 -4.52 -3.24
C LEU A 477 -17.79 -5.94 -3.22
N PHE A 478 -19.11 -6.07 -3.05
CA PHE A 478 -19.78 -7.38 -3.04
C PHE A 478 -19.73 -8.11 -4.40
N MET A 479 -19.38 -7.42 -5.49
CA MET A 479 -19.15 -8.03 -6.81
C MET A 479 -17.69 -8.45 -7.01
N MET A 480 -16.77 -7.97 -6.16
CA MET A 480 -15.32 -8.21 -6.23
C MET A 480 -14.94 -9.46 -5.43
N LYS A 481 -15.39 -10.63 -5.92
CA LYS A 481 -15.23 -11.90 -5.20
C LYS A 481 -13.83 -12.51 -5.28
N LYS A 482 -13.04 -12.11 -6.28
CA LYS A 482 -11.71 -12.67 -6.56
C LYS A 482 -10.62 -11.67 -6.23
N ARG A 483 -9.48 -12.18 -5.77
CA ARG A 483 -8.24 -11.40 -5.62
C ARG A 483 -7.68 -11.03 -7.01
N PRO A 484 -6.94 -9.91 -7.12
CA PRO A 484 -6.29 -9.52 -8.37
C PRO A 484 -5.31 -10.61 -8.85
N LYS A 485 -5.29 -10.90 -10.15
CA LYS A 485 -4.41 -11.95 -10.68
C LYS A 485 -2.95 -11.53 -10.77
N ASP A 486 -2.68 -10.24 -10.91
CA ASP A 486 -1.33 -9.69 -10.99
C ASP A 486 -0.55 -9.88 -9.69
N ALA A 487 -1.22 -10.03 -8.54
CA ALA A 487 -0.56 -10.40 -7.28
C ALA A 487 -0.17 -11.89 -7.18
N HIS A 488 -0.49 -12.72 -8.18
CA HIS A 488 -0.33 -14.18 -8.20
C HIS A 488 -0.78 -14.89 -6.90
N PRO A 489 -2.00 -14.62 -6.38
CA PRO A 489 -2.41 -15.19 -5.11
C PRO A 489 -2.65 -16.70 -5.22
N LEU A 490 -2.15 -17.47 -4.26
CA LEU A 490 -2.39 -18.92 -4.16
C LEU A 490 -3.88 -19.24 -4.00
N GLN A 491 -4.61 -18.37 -3.29
CA GLN A 491 -6.06 -18.47 -3.10
C GLN A 491 -6.78 -17.39 -3.91
N GLU A 492 -7.50 -17.76 -4.98
CA GLU A 492 -8.18 -16.78 -5.84
C GLU A 492 -9.38 -16.10 -5.18
N LYS A 493 -10.14 -16.80 -4.33
CA LYS A 493 -11.42 -16.29 -3.80
C LYS A 493 -11.18 -15.46 -2.53
N ALA A 494 -11.52 -14.18 -2.58
CA ALA A 494 -11.44 -13.25 -1.46
C ALA A 494 -12.73 -13.19 -0.64
N MET A 495 -13.89 -13.32 -1.31
CA MET A 495 -15.21 -13.08 -0.69
C MET A 495 -16.24 -14.15 -1.09
N GLY A 496 -17.06 -14.54 -0.12
CA GLY A 496 -18.25 -15.39 -0.32
C GLY A 496 -19.45 -14.61 -0.86
N GLU A 497 -20.66 -15.17 -0.75
CA GLU A 497 -21.88 -14.38 -0.95
C GLU A 497 -22.06 -13.47 0.29
N SER A 498 -22.10 -12.16 0.10
CA SER A 498 -22.18 -11.20 1.23
C SER A 498 -23.47 -10.40 1.28
N ARG A 499 -24.42 -10.70 0.38
CA ARG A 499 -25.74 -10.05 0.31
C ARG A 499 -26.90 -11.07 0.36
N GLU A 500 -26.72 -12.14 1.11
CA GLU A 500 -27.72 -13.21 1.26
C GLU A 500 -29.04 -12.70 1.88
N TRP A 501 -28.98 -11.66 2.72
CA TRP A 501 -30.17 -11.02 3.30
C TRP A 501 -31.18 -10.53 2.26
N VAL A 502 -30.74 -10.15 1.06
CA VAL A 502 -31.63 -9.72 -0.03
C VAL A 502 -32.49 -10.89 -0.52
N GLN A 503 -31.94 -12.09 -0.54
CA GLN A 503 -32.68 -13.30 -0.93
C GLN A 503 -33.68 -13.68 0.16
N HIS A 504 -33.27 -13.61 1.43
CA HIS A 504 -34.15 -13.91 2.57
C HIS A 504 -35.31 -12.93 2.74
N GLU A 505 -35.16 -11.65 2.39
CA GLU A 505 -36.27 -10.68 2.41
C GLU A 505 -37.28 -10.90 1.26
N GLN A 506 -36.83 -11.41 0.11
CA GLN A 506 -37.70 -11.78 -1.01
C GLN A 506 -38.53 -13.03 -0.70
N ASP A 507 -37.91 -14.05 -0.08
CA ASP A 507 -38.62 -15.28 0.31
C ASP A 507 -39.67 -15.04 1.41
N ASN A 508 -39.46 -14.04 2.29
CA ASN A 508 -40.41 -13.68 3.35
C ASN A 508 -41.55 -12.76 2.89
N THR A 509 -41.50 -12.22 1.67
CA THR A 509 -42.60 -11.41 1.10
C THR A 509 -43.52 -12.20 0.17
N GLU A 510 -43.15 -13.43 -0.19
CA GLU A 510 -43.95 -14.36 -1.00
C GLU A 510 -44.74 -15.41 -0.19
N ASN A 511 -44.62 -15.40 1.15
CA ASN A 511 -45.49 -16.14 2.10
C ASN A 511 -46.42 -15.19 2.83
#